data_AF-A0A2R9SYI7-F1
#
_entry.id   AF-A0A2R9SYI7-F1
#
_cell.length_a   1.000
_cell.length_b   1.000
_cell.length_c   1.000
_cell.angle_alpha   90.00
_cell.angle_beta   90.00
_cell.angle_gamma   90.00
#
_symmetry.space_group_name_H-M   'P 1'
#
loop_
_entity.id
_entity.type
_entity.pdbx_description
1 polymer ?
#
loop_
_entity_poly.entity_id
_entity_poly.type
_entity_poly.pdbx_seq_one_letter_code
_entity_poly.pdbx_strand_id
1 'polypeptide(L)'
;MKKISISVLTAISVLLASLALNPVEAAQADASVEEKAETRETVNKNFRDIQGHWAQAAINDAIQRGYVDGYPDGRFLPNHQVSRAEFIKMAVSAMDIELGSSSSGSWYTPYVKAAESAGIYKAGDFANNQLTQRMTREEMSKLAVKALGYKDVEDKQWMYLASKDGIISGTAPGVISPQGTTTRAQAIAVIERLLQVKNGKELPVDKYAVAAAEVYWHKTNIFSVAPEIFNGPDNNNKNVGIDSWKMSKLQFGATDGSVVAQVDELIAIDWNDPKDPNRKLLPSKEKLVWIQGSNRNVFTNDLQAYVILLKSHYVVNEKPKLYPAKELALNIRGFNGKANGTVLNMPRIIESTDPKKQFNGLVIPKQGFSTGGIIEVMVETISAGAPVYLNKLSRSILIK
;
A
#
# COMPACT_ATOMS: atom_id res chain seq x y z
N MET A 1 -6.06 -31.73 -40.41
CA MET A 1 -5.41 -32.86 -41.12
C MET A 1 -4.97 -32.40 -42.50
N LYS A 2 -3.66 -32.48 -42.80
CA LYS A 2 -3.11 -32.84 -44.13
C LYS A 2 -1.58 -32.80 -44.03
N LYS A 3 -0.98 -33.99 -43.84
CA LYS A 3 0.45 -34.24 -44.03
C LYS A 3 0.67 -34.50 -45.52
N ILE A 4 1.71 -33.89 -46.08
CA ILE A 4 2.19 -34.19 -47.44
C ILE A 4 3.44 -35.04 -47.28
N SER A 5 3.36 -36.28 -47.76
CA SER A 5 4.49 -37.19 -47.94
C SER A 5 5.08 -36.98 -49.33
N ILE A 6 6.41 -36.87 -49.44
CA ILE A 6 7.13 -37.18 -50.68
C ILE A 6 8.39 -37.95 -50.29
N SER A 7 8.42 -39.22 -50.71
CA SER A 7 9.59 -40.10 -50.75
C SER A 7 10.29 -39.92 -52.10
N VAL A 8 11.62 -39.84 -52.16
CA VAL A 8 12.41 -40.30 -53.32
C VAL A 8 13.79 -40.79 -52.85
N LEU A 9 14.06 -42.06 -53.16
CA LEU A 9 15.36 -42.75 -53.20
C LEU A 9 16.22 -42.22 -54.36
N THR A 10 17.54 -42.11 -54.17
CA THR A 10 18.52 -42.71 -55.11
C THR A 10 19.94 -42.76 -54.52
N ALA A 11 20.58 -43.92 -54.72
CA ALA A 11 21.95 -44.28 -54.36
C ALA A 11 22.99 -43.76 -55.38
N ILE A 12 24.28 -43.73 -55.00
CA ILE A 12 25.47 -44.05 -55.84
C ILE A 12 26.70 -44.27 -54.93
N SER A 13 27.01 -45.55 -54.71
CA SER A 13 28.26 -46.29 -54.96
C SER A 13 29.68 -45.68 -54.91
N VAL A 14 30.50 -46.30 -54.05
CA VAL A 14 31.86 -46.90 -54.27
C VAL A 14 33.11 -46.00 -54.27
N LEU A 15 34.05 -46.24 -53.33
CA LEU A 15 35.38 -46.82 -53.62
C LEU A 15 36.15 -47.30 -52.36
N LEU A 16 36.84 -48.44 -52.54
CA LEU A 16 37.67 -49.23 -51.62
C LEU A 16 39.10 -48.64 -51.40
N ALA A 17 39.70 -48.94 -50.24
CA ALA A 17 41.03 -49.59 -50.04
C ALA A 17 41.57 -49.28 -48.61
N SER A 18 41.49 -50.23 -47.66
CA SER A 18 42.59 -51.14 -47.16
C SER A 18 43.70 -50.39 -46.39
N LEU A 19 43.96 -50.62 -45.09
CA LEU A 19 44.63 -51.73 -44.38
C LEU A 19 44.57 -51.34 -42.86
N ALA A 20 44.54 -52.17 -41.82
CA ALA A 20 45.12 -53.48 -41.53
C ALA A 20 44.37 -54.19 -40.38
N LEU A 21 44.69 -55.48 -40.19
CA LEU A 21 44.06 -56.48 -39.32
C LEU A 21 44.42 -56.39 -37.82
N ASN A 22 43.41 -56.56 -36.94
CA ASN A 22 43.22 -57.38 -35.70
C ASN A 22 44.43 -57.88 -34.86
N PRO A 23 44.31 -58.22 -33.53
CA PRO A 23 43.14 -58.81 -32.81
C PRO A 23 42.82 -58.24 -31.39
N VAL A 24 41.57 -58.31 -30.89
CA VAL A 24 40.97 -59.28 -29.91
C VAL A 24 41.82 -59.54 -28.64
N GLU A 25 41.34 -59.15 -27.45
CA GLU A 25 40.84 -60.05 -26.37
C GLU A 25 40.66 -59.35 -24.99
N ALA A 26 39.45 -59.52 -24.44
CA ALA A 26 39.04 -59.74 -23.03
C ALA A 26 39.36 -58.77 -21.85
N ALA A 27 38.24 -58.35 -21.24
CA ALA A 27 37.84 -58.57 -19.83
C ALA A 27 38.07 -57.49 -18.73
N GLN A 28 36.91 -57.06 -18.21
CA GLN A 28 36.51 -56.89 -16.80
C GLN A 28 37.17 -55.80 -15.94
N ALA A 29 36.34 -54.89 -15.40
CA ALA A 29 36.04 -54.89 -13.96
C ALA A 29 34.86 -53.98 -13.63
N ASP A 30 34.00 -54.55 -12.79
CA ASP A 30 32.85 -54.02 -12.08
C ASP A 30 33.30 -53.06 -10.97
N ALA A 31 32.60 -51.93 -10.79
CA ALA A 31 32.68 -51.10 -9.59
C ALA A 31 31.43 -50.21 -9.50
N SER A 32 30.47 -50.71 -8.73
CA SER A 32 29.31 -50.02 -8.19
C SER A 32 29.71 -48.78 -7.38
N VAL A 33 29.14 -47.63 -7.72
CA VAL A 33 29.10 -46.45 -6.85
C VAL A 33 27.65 -46.29 -6.41
N GLU A 34 27.38 -46.66 -5.16
CA GLU A 34 26.13 -46.36 -4.47
C GLU A 34 25.96 -44.84 -4.36
N GLU A 35 24.94 -44.33 -5.06
CA GLU A 35 24.45 -42.97 -4.94
C GLU A 35 23.73 -42.82 -3.58
N LYS A 36 24.43 -42.24 -2.61
CA LYS A 36 23.88 -41.95 -1.28
C LYS A 36 22.89 -40.80 -1.40
N ALA A 37 21.63 -41.13 -1.69
CA ALA A 37 20.51 -40.20 -1.63
C ALA A 37 20.34 -39.68 -0.19
N GLU A 38 20.71 -38.43 0.05
CA GLU A 38 20.37 -37.70 1.27
C GLU A 38 18.84 -37.54 1.32
N THR A 39 18.21 -38.42 2.09
CA THR A 39 16.85 -38.27 2.56
C THR A 39 16.81 -37.00 3.42
N ARG A 40 16.18 -35.93 2.92
CA ARG A 40 15.79 -34.78 3.75
C ARG A 40 14.85 -35.31 4.83
N GLU A 41 15.38 -35.59 6.02
CA GLU A 41 14.56 -35.89 7.19
C GLU A 41 13.55 -34.76 7.37
N THR A 42 12.27 -35.12 7.39
CA THR A 42 11.19 -34.20 7.76
C THR A 42 11.29 -33.96 9.26
N VAL A 43 12.22 -33.10 9.66
CA VAL A 43 12.37 -32.73 11.07
C VAL A 43 11.13 -31.93 11.46
N ASN A 44 10.17 -32.62 12.08
CA ASN A 44 9.02 -32.00 12.72
C ASN A 44 9.52 -31.29 14.00
N LYS A 45 10.17 -30.12 13.81
CA LYS A 45 10.72 -29.30 14.89
C LYS A 45 9.56 -28.66 15.66
N ASN A 46 9.16 -29.30 16.76
CA ASN A 46 8.21 -28.72 17.71
C ASN A 46 8.89 -27.64 18.57
N PHE A 47 8.69 -26.37 18.24
CA PHE A 47 9.17 -25.24 19.03
C PHE A 47 8.27 -24.97 20.24
N ARG A 48 8.87 -24.79 21.43
CA ARG A 48 8.09 -24.65 22.69
C ARG A 48 7.44 -23.27 22.84
N ASP A 49 8.05 -22.25 22.27
CA ASP A 49 7.67 -20.83 22.41
C ASP A 49 6.68 -20.34 21.34
N ILE A 50 6.21 -21.24 20.46
CA ILE A 50 5.14 -20.95 19.49
C ILE A 50 3.80 -21.59 19.89
N GLN A 51 3.76 -22.42 20.94
CA GLN A 51 2.53 -23.09 21.37
C GLN A 51 1.49 -22.07 21.82
N GLY A 52 0.32 -22.08 21.20
CA GLY A 52 -0.76 -21.12 21.46
C GLY A 52 -0.49 -19.72 20.87
N HIS A 53 0.62 -19.52 20.16
CA HIS A 53 0.93 -18.26 19.50
C HIS A 53 0.10 -18.11 18.22
N TRP A 54 -0.41 -16.91 17.94
CA TRP A 54 -1.27 -16.64 16.76
C TRP A 54 -0.62 -17.04 15.43
N ALA A 55 0.71 -16.96 15.35
CA ALA A 55 1.49 -17.30 14.16
C ALA A 55 1.94 -18.76 14.09
N GLN A 56 1.56 -19.63 15.05
CA GLN A 56 2.06 -21.00 15.14
C GLN A 56 1.90 -21.77 13.83
N ALA A 57 0.71 -21.74 13.23
CA ALA A 57 0.43 -22.45 11.98
C ALA A 57 1.29 -21.92 10.81
N ALA A 58 1.39 -20.60 10.68
CA ALA A 58 2.21 -19.98 9.64
C ALA A 58 3.71 -20.25 9.83
N ILE A 59 4.19 -20.29 11.07
CA ILE A 59 5.57 -20.65 11.39
C ILE A 59 5.85 -22.10 10.99
N ASN A 60 4.96 -23.03 11.34
CA ASN A 60 5.11 -24.45 11.00
C ASN A 60 5.12 -24.67 9.47
N ASP A 61 4.24 -24.00 8.73
CA ASP A 61 4.23 -24.05 7.27
C ASP A 61 5.53 -23.48 6.68
N ALA A 62 6.00 -22.34 7.21
CA ALA A 62 7.24 -21.72 6.78
C ALA A 62 8.47 -22.62 6.99
N ILE A 63 8.50 -23.38 8.09
CA ILE A 63 9.53 -24.39 8.39
C ILE A 63 9.41 -25.57 7.42
N GLN A 64 8.20 -26.08 7.19
CA GLN A 64 7.96 -27.18 6.26
C GLN A 64 8.40 -26.83 4.83
N ARG A 65 8.22 -25.57 4.43
CA ARG A 65 8.67 -25.00 3.16
C ARG A 65 10.16 -24.64 3.15
N GLY A 66 10.85 -24.72 4.29
CA GLY A 66 12.29 -24.61 4.39
C GLY A 66 12.87 -23.19 4.29
N TYR A 67 12.05 -22.13 4.38
CA TYR A 67 12.56 -20.76 4.23
C TYR A 67 12.89 -20.07 5.57
N VAL A 68 12.47 -20.65 6.70
CA VAL A 68 12.82 -20.22 8.06
C VAL A 68 13.29 -21.39 8.91
N ASP A 69 14.08 -21.06 9.93
CA ASP A 69 14.54 -21.99 10.96
C ASP A 69 14.39 -21.35 12.34
N GLY A 70 14.26 -22.20 13.36
CA GLY A 70 14.43 -21.81 14.75
C GLY A 70 15.86 -22.05 15.25
N TYR A 71 16.04 -21.87 16.56
CA TYR A 71 17.33 -21.91 17.22
C TYR A 71 17.65 -23.32 17.74
N PRO A 72 18.95 -23.65 17.94
CA PRO A 72 19.37 -24.97 18.44
C PRO A 72 18.80 -25.34 19.82
N ASP A 73 18.37 -24.36 20.60
CA ASP A 73 17.78 -24.54 21.93
C ASP A 73 16.28 -24.92 21.89
N GLY A 74 15.71 -25.15 20.71
CA GLY A 74 14.31 -25.55 20.55
C GLY A 74 13.31 -24.39 20.63
N ARG A 75 13.77 -23.15 20.49
CA ARG A 75 12.92 -21.94 20.37
C ARG A 75 12.87 -21.40 18.95
N PHE A 76 11.80 -20.71 18.57
CA PHE A 76 11.67 -19.99 17.31
C PHE A 76 11.84 -18.47 17.46
N LEU A 77 11.54 -17.94 18.65
CA LEU A 77 11.51 -16.53 19.01
C LEU A 77 10.52 -15.70 18.16
N PRO A 78 9.22 -16.06 18.11
CA PRO A 78 8.26 -15.42 17.22
C PRO A 78 8.12 -13.90 17.44
N ASN A 79 8.29 -13.44 18.68
CA ASN A 79 8.18 -12.04 19.09
C ASN A 79 9.51 -11.27 19.03
N HIS A 80 10.61 -11.93 18.66
CA HIS A 80 11.88 -11.24 18.50
C HIS A 80 11.84 -10.33 17.28
N GLN A 81 12.45 -9.16 17.40
CA GLN A 81 12.49 -8.19 16.31
C GLN A 81 13.37 -8.72 15.17
N VAL A 82 12.91 -8.56 13.94
CA VAL A 82 13.62 -9.04 12.76
C VAL A 82 14.48 -7.92 12.18
N SER A 83 15.71 -8.25 11.77
CA SER A 83 16.58 -7.34 11.03
C SER A 83 16.21 -7.31 9.55
N ARG A 84 16.66 -6.25 8.86
CA ARG A 84 16.46 -6.11 7.40
C ARG A 84 17.09 -7.28 6.63
N ALA A 85 18.30 -7.70 7.02
CA ALA A 85 19.01 -8.85 6.45
C ALA A 85 18.23 -10.16 6.63
N GLU A 86 17.70 -10.41 7.82
CA GLU A 86 16.90 -11.61 8.10
C GLU A 86 15.64 -11.65 7.24
N PHE A 87 14.93 -10.53 7.11
CA PHE A 87 13.74 -10.50 6.26
C PHE A 87 14.06 -10.70 4.78
N ILE A 88 15.13 -10.08 4.27
CA ILE A 88 15.59 -10.33 2.89
C ILE A 88 15.86 -11.82 2.69
N LYS A 89 16.60 -12.46 3.60
CA LYS A 89 16.84 -13.90 3.53
C LYS A 89 15.53 -14.68 3.50
N MET A 90 14.61 -14.39 4.42
CA MET A 90 13.32 -15.08 4.49
C MET A 90 12.51 -14.92 3.20
N ALA A 91 12.41 -13.70 2.67
CA ALA A 91 11.65 -13.41 1.46
C ALA A 91 12.25 -14.07 0.22
N VAL A 92 13.58 -13.98 0.04
CA VAL A 92 14.32 -14.61 -1.07
C VAL A 92 14.14 -16.12 -1.04
N SER A 93 14.32 -16.75 0.11
CA SER A 93 14.12 -18.19 0.26
C SER A 93 12.65 -18.61 0.05
N ALA A 94 11.69 -17.84 0.56
CA ALA A 94 10.26 -18.16 0.42
C ALA A 94 9.76 -18.08 -1.03
N MET A 95 10.39 -17.24 -1.84
CA MET A 95 10.12 -17.07 -3.26
C MET A 95 11.02 -17.95 -4.16
N ASP A 96 11.87 -18.80 -3.56
CA ASP A 96 12.79 -19.69 -4.27
C ASP A 96 13.68 -18.96 -5.29
N ILE A 97 14.19 -17.78 -4.90
CA ILE A 97 15.06 -16.97 -5.76
C ILE A 97 16.49 -17.53 -5.67
N GLU A 98 17.06 -17.85 -6.82
CA GLU A 98 18.41 -18.40 -6.93
C GLU A 98 19.47 -17.48 -6.31
N LEU A 99 20.35 -18.09 -5.52
CA LEU A 99 21.47 -17.39 -4.91
C LEU A 99 22.66 -17.43 -5.87
N GLY A 100 23.22 -16.26 -6.19
CA GLY A 100 24.48 -16.19 -6.91
C GLY A 100 25.65 -16.71 -6.07
N SER A 101 26.68 -17.22 -6.73
CA SER A 101 27.94 -17.62 -6.07
C SER A 101 28.52 -16.44 -5.29
N SER A 102 28.66 -16.57 -3.98
CA SER A 102 29.31 -15.56 -3.14
C SER A 102 30.02 -16.23 -1.99
N SER A 103 31.36 -16.17 -2.03
CA SER A 103 32.27 -16.76 -1.03
C SER A 103 32.88 -15.72 -0.08
N SER A 104 32.49 -14.45 -0.19
CA SER A 104 33.01 -13.37 0.66
C SER A 104 31.91 -12.44 1.16
N GLY A 105 32.07 -11.99 2.42
CA GLY A 105 31.16 -11.06 3.10
C GLY A 105 30.31 -11.69 4.20
N SER A 106 29.35 -10.90 4.72
CA SER A 106 28.41 -11.35 5.75
C SER A 106 27.50 -12.47 5.23
N TRP A 107 26.98 -13.31 6.13
CA TRP A 107 26.10 -14.44 5.81
C TRP A 107 24.89 -14.07 4.93
N TYR A 108 24.39 -12.84 5.02
CA TYR A 108 23.24 -12.35 4.26
C TYR A 108 23.60 -11.87 2.84
N THR A 109 24.89 -11.78 2.49
CA THR A 109 25.37 -11.24 1.20
C THR A 109 24.75 -11.93 -0.02
N PRO A 110 24.68 -13.28 -0.09
CA PRO A 110 24.08 -13.95 -1.26
C PRO A 110 22.60 -13.59 -1.43
N TYR A 111 21.85 -13.49 -0.32
CA TYR A 111 20.43 -13.16 -0.33
C TYR A 111 20.18 -11.71 -0.72
N VAL A 112 21.01 -10.78 -0.24
CA VAL A 112 20.90 -9.37 -0.62
C VAL A 112 21.13 -9.21 -2.11
N LYS A 113 22.18 -9.84 -2.67
CA LYS A 113 22.43 -9.82 -4.12
C LYS A 113 21.28 -10.42 -4.92
N ALA A 114 20.73 -11.56 -4.48
CA ALA A 114 19.57 -12.17 -5.11
C ALA A 114 18.35 -11.24 -5.10
N ALA A 115 18.09 -10.56 -3.97
CA ALA A 115 17.02 -9.57 -3.88
C ALA A 115 17.26 -8.34 -4.76
N GLU A 116 18.51 -7.90 -4.95
CA GLU A 116 18.88 -6.83 -5.89
C GLU A 116 18.62 -7.25 -7.34
N SER A 117 19.09 -8.44 -7.74
CA SER A 117 18.87 -8.99 -9.08
C SER A 117 17.39 -9.19 -9.40
N ALA A 118 16.58 -9.55 -8.40
CA ALA A 118 15.14 -9.69 -8.53
C ALA A 118 14.36 -8.36 -8.41
N GLY A 119 15.05 -7.23 -8.16
CA GLY A 119 14.43 -5.91 -8.01
C GLY A 119 13.62 -5.71 -6.71
N ILE A 120 13.71 -6.65 -5.76
CA ILE A 120 13.02 -6.60 -4.46
C ILE A 120 13.69 -5.60 -3.51
N TYR A 121 15.00 -5.43 -3.64
CA TYR A 121 15.82 -4.52 -2.84
C TYR A 121 16.75 -3.71 -3.73
N LYS A 122 17.07 -2.48 -3.32
CA LYS A 122 18.16 -1.67 -3.89
C LYS A 122 18.85 -0.89 -2.77
N ALA A 123 20.13 -0.61 -2.94
CA ALA A 123 20.84 0.33 -2.08
C ALA A 123 20.08 1.68 -2.03
N GLY A 124 19.89 2.19 -0.82
CA GLY A 124 19.09 3.37 -0.52
C GLY A 124 17.64 3.08 -0.09
N ASP A 125 17.15 1.84 -0.20
CA ASP A 125 15.80 1.50 0.25
C ASP A 125 15.63 1.60 1.77
N PHE A 126 16.71 1.32 2.51
CA PHE A 126 16.78 1.39 3.95
C PHE A 126 17.54 2.62 4.41
N ALA A 127 17.10 3.21 5.52
CA ALA A 127 17.84 4.29 6.15
C ALA A 127 19.29 3.85 6.45
N ASN A 128 20.25 4.62 5.95
CA ASN A 128 21.70 4.41 6.11
C ASN A 128 22.25 3.07 5.57
N ASN A 129 21.49 2.33 4.74
CA ASN A 129 21.86 1.01 4.20
C ASN A 129 22.29 -0.04 5.25
N GLN A 130 21.90 0.14 6.52
CA GLN A 130 22.31 -0.76 7.59
C GLN A 130 21.42 -2.02 7.62
N LEU A 131 21.93 -3.13 7.13
CA LEU A 131 21.17 -4.39 6.99
C LEU A 131 20.95 -5.15 8.31
N THR A 132 21.78 -4.91 9.32
CA THR A 132 21.65 -5.54 10.64
C THR A 132 20.67 -4.83 11.56
N GLN A 133 20.21 -3.63 11.18
CA GLN A 133 19.21 -2.89 11.94
C GLN A 133 17.83 -3.54 11.85
N ARG A 134 17.02 -3.22 12.87
CA ARG A 134 15.62 -3.62 12.95
C ARG A 134 14.83 -3.06 11.77
N MET A 135 14.02 -3.92 11.18
CA MET A 135 13.20 -3.56 10.04
C MET A 135 11.89 -2.91 10.50
N THR A 136 11.58 -1.77 9.90
CA THR A 136 10.32 -1.08 10.12
C THR A 136 9.19 -1.67 9.27
N ARG A 137 7.95 -1.37 9.64
CA ARG A 137 6.76 -1.78 8.88
C ARG A 137 6.71 -1.17 7.48
N GLU A 138 7.17 0.06 7.33
CA GLU A 138 7.29 0.71 6.02
C GLU A 138 8.36 0.07 5.14
N GLU A 139 9.53 -0.27 5.71
CA GLU A 139 10.59 -0.98 4.99
C GLU A 139 10.13 -2.36 4.54
N MET A 140 9.44 -3.11 5.42
CA MET A 140 8.85 -4.40 5.09
C MET A 140 7.81 -4.28 3.96
N SER A 141 6.93 -3.26 4.04
CA SER A 141 5.92 -2.99 3.01
C SER A 141 6.55 -2.64 1.66
N LYS A 142 7.62 -1.84 1.66
CA LYS A 142 8.38 -1.48 0.46
C LYS A 142 8.90 -2.73 -0.26
N LEU A 143 9.56 -3.63 0.46
CA LEU A 143 10.09 -4.87 -0.14
C LEU A 143 8.97 -5.79 -0.64
N ALA A 144 7.87 -5.92 0.10
CA ALA A 144 6.73 -6.73 -0.33
C ALA A 144 6.09 -6.20 -1.61
N VAL A 145 5.84 -4.88 -1.69
CA VAL A 145 5.27 -4.23 -2.88
C VAL A 145 6.22 -4.33 -4.08
N LYS A 146 7.53 -4.22 -3.88
CA LYS A 146 8.51 -4.48 -4.95
C LYS A 146 8.47 -5.92 -5.44
N ALA A 147 8.33 -6.88 -4.52
CA ALA A 147 8.19 -8.30 -4.87
C ALA A 147 6.90 -8.60 -5.66
N LEU A 148 5.87 -7.76 -5.55
CA LEU A 148 4.67 -7.79 -6.41
C LEU A 148 4.90 -7.20 -7.80
N GLY A 149 6.01 -6.50 -8.04
CA GLY A 149 6.34 -5.92 -9.35
C GLY A 149 5.72 -4.56 -9.62
N TYR A 150 5.23 -3.85 -8.59
CA TYR A 150 4.78 -2.47 -8.73
C TYR A 150 5.93 -1.58 -9.24
N LYS A 151 5.60 -0.72 -10.21
CA LYS A 151 6.50 0.26 -10.81
C LYS A 151 6.07 1.67 -10.41
N ASP A 152 7.00 2.61 -10.50
CA ASP A 152 6.75 4.05 -10.29
C ASP A 152 6.07 4.39 -8.95
N VAL A 153 6.40 3.65 -7.89
CA VAL A 153 5.84 3.86 -6.56
C VAL A 153 6.51 5.07 -5.88
N GLU A 154 5.68 6.00 -5.43
CA GLU A 154 6.11 7.22 -4.76
C GLU A 154 6.63 6.97 -3.34
N ASP A 155 7.29 7.98 -2.76
CA ASP A 155 7.63 7.95 -1.34
C ASP A 155 6.37 7.74 -0.49
N LYS A 156 6.47 6.91 0.56
CA LYS A 156 5.39 6.54 1.48
C LYS A 156 4.19 5.77 0.89
N GLN A 157 4.03 5.72 -0.43
CA GLN A 157 2.94 4.96 -1.10
C GLN A 157 3.00 3.45 -0.81
N TRP A 158 4.18 2.93 -0.49
CA TRP A 158 4.41 1.51 -0.16
C TRP A 158 3.46 0.98 0.91
N MET A 159 3.21 1.76 1.98
CA MET A 159 2.28 1.36 3.03
C MET A 159 0.84 1.27 2.52
N TYR A 160 0.44 2.18 1.63
CA TYR A 160 -0.90 2.18 1.03
C TYR A 160 -1.11 0.96 0.14
N LEU A 161 -0.17 0.68 -0.77
CA LEU A 161 -0.24 -0.48 -1.68
C LEU A 161 -0.23 -1.80 -0.90
N ALA A 162 0.70 -1.96 0.05
CA ALA A 162 0.74 -3.15 0.89
C ALA A 162 -0.54 -3.33 1.72
N SER A 163 -1.15 -2.25 2.21
CA SER A 163 -2.41 -2.35 2.96
C SER A 163 -3.58 -2.69 2.04
N LYS A 164 -3.60 -2.09 0.84
CA LYS A 164 -4.65 -2.27 -0.16
C LYS A 164 -4.68 -3.68 -0.75
N ASP A 165 -3.51 -4.29 -0.94
CA ASP A 165 -3.39 -5.69 -1.35
C ASP A 165 -3.57 -6.65 -0.16
N GLY A 166 -3.90 -6.11 1.01
CA GLY A 166 -4.09 -6.85 2.26
C GLY A 166 -2.78 -7.33 2.88
N ILE A 167 -1.61 -7.21 2.25
CA ILE A 167 -0.34 -7.73 2.78
C ILE A 167 -0.04 -7.28 4.21
N ILE A 168 -0.30 -6.01 4.54
CA ILE A 168 -0.13 -5.48 5.89
C ILE A 168 -1.45 -4.92 6.44
N SER A 169 -1.71 -5.14 7.73
CA SER A 169 -2.85 -4.56 8.45
C SER A 169 -2.41 -3.52 9.47
N GLY A 170 -3.36 -2.74 10.01
CA GLY A 170 -3.10 -1.80 11.09
C GLY A 170 -2.72 -2.49 12.40
N THR A 171 -2.03 -1.77 13.28
CA THR A 171 -1.77 -2.20 14.66
C THR A 171 -2.97 -1.93 15.58
N ALA A 172 -3.83 -1.00 15.17
CA ALA A 172 -5.13 -0.69 15.75
C ALA A 172 -6.00 0.01 14.67
N PRO A 173 -7.32 0.19 14.88
CA PRO A 173 -8.17 0.90 13.93
C PRO A 173 -7.62 2.30 13.61
N GLY A 174 -7.25 2.52 12.34
CA GLY A 174 -6.67 3.77 11.84
C GLY A 174 -5.21 4.02 12.25
N VAL A 175 -4.49 3.00 12.72
CA VAL A 175 -3.08 3.11 13.13
C VAL A 175 -2.22 2.13 12.34
N ILE A 176 -1.29 2.67 11.53
CA ILE A 176 -0.44 1.86 10.64
C ILE A 176 1.01 1.74 11.11
N SER A 177 1.46 2.60 12.03
CA SER A 177 2.79 2.60 12.66
C SER A 177 3.97 2.38 11.67
N PRO A 178 4.25 3.27 10.70
CA PRO A 178 5.24 3.02 9.64
C PRO A 178 6.65 2.73 10.18
N GLN A 179 7.06 3.46 11.23
CA GLN A 179 8.35 3.30 11.91
C GLN A 179 8.35 2.23 13.01
N GLY A 180 7.21 1.57 13.26
CA GLY A 180 7.13 0.47 14.21
C GLY A 180 8.02 -0.68 13.77
N THR A 181 8.77 -1.26 14.70
CA THR A 181 9.60 -2.44 14.40
C THR A 181 8.73 -3.68 14.21
N THR A 182 9.25 -4.63 13.44
CA THR A 182 8.55 -5.86 13.09
C THR A 182 9.16 -7.07 13.78
N THR A 183 8.33 -8.05 14.10
CA THR A 183 8.75 -9.33 14.69
C THR A 183 8.96 -10.40 13.61
N ARG A 184 9.68 -11.47 13.96
CA ARG A 184 9.85 -12.65 13.10
C ARG A 184 8.51 -13.25 12.67
N ALA A 185 7.54 -13.33 13.57
CA ALA A 185 6.19 -13.82 13.26
C ALA A 185 5.45 -12.89 12.27
N GLN A 186 5.57 -11.57 12.43
CA GLN A 186 4.99 -10.61 11.49
C GLN A 186 5.64 -10.69 10.11
N ALA A 187 6.97 -10.89 10.04
CA ALA A 187 7.67 -11.12 8.78
C ALA A 187 7.13 -12.33 8.02
N ILE A 188 6.93 -13.47 8.70
CA ILE A 188 6.32 -14.67 8.11
C ILE A 188 4.92 -14.36 7.61
N ALA A 189 4.07 -13.74 8.43
CA ALA A 189 2.71 -13.41 8.03
C ALA A 189 2.67 -12.52 6.78
N VAL A 190 3.57 -11.55 6.66
CA VAL A 190 3.68 -10.69 5.47
C VAL A 190 4.18 -11.47 4.25
N ILE A 191 5.18 -12.34 4.40
CA ILE A 191 5.68 -13.19 3.32
C ILE A 191 4.58 -14.15 2.81
N GLU A 192 3.85 -14.79 3.71
CA GLU A 192 2.75 -15.69 3.33
C GLU A 192 1.62 -14.95 2.60
N ARG A 193 1.30 -13.73 3.02
CA ARG A 193 0.31 -12.89 2.34
C ARG A 193 0.81 -12.41 0.99
N LEU A 194 2.08 -12.01 0.89
CA LEU A 194 2.74 -11.67 -0.36
C LEU A 194 2.65 -12.83 -1.37
N LEU A 195 2.99 -14.05 -0.96
CA LEU A 195 2.93 -15.23 -1.83
C LEU A 195 1.51 -15.54 -2.30
N GLN A 196 0.52 -15.40 -1.41
CA GLN A 196 -0.89 -15.54 -1.79
C GLN A 196 -1.29 -14.52 -2.87
N VAL A 197 -0.93 -13.24 -2.72
CA VAL A 197 -1.23 -12.20 -3.72
C VAL A 197 -0.49 -12.49 -5.03
N LYS A 198 0.78 -12.91 -5.00
CA LYS A 198 1.53 -13.32 -6.21
C LYS A 198 0.87 -14.49 -6.95
N ASN A 199 0.18 -15.36 -6.23
CA ASN A 199 -0.58 -16.48 -6.80
C ASN A 199 -2.01 -16.08 -7.23
N GLY A 200 -2.31 -14.78 -7.32
CA GLY A 200 -3.59 -14.25 -7.81
C GLY A 200 -4.71 -14.27 -6.77
N LYS A 201 -4.41 -14.51 -5.49
CA LYS A 201 -5.43 -14.50 -4.43
C LYS A 201 -5.69 -13.09 -3.94
N GLU A 202 -6.96 -12.68 -3.95
CA GLU A 202 -7.41 -11.48 -3.26
C GLU A 202 -7.50 -11.74 -1.74
N LEU A 203 -6.90 -10.83 -0.96
CA LEU A 203 -6.87 -10.94 0.49
C LEU A 203 -7.88 -10.00 1.15
N PRO A 204 -8.40 -10.35 2.34
CA PRO A 204 -9.18 -9.41 3.12
C PRO A 204 -8.32 -8.22 3.52
N VAL A 205 -8.91 -7.03 3.41
CA VAL A 205 -8.25 -5.74 3.60
C VAL A 205 -8.74 -5.08 4.88
N ASP A 206 -7.81 -4.55 5.67
CA ASP A 206 -8.13 -3.63 6.76
C ASP A 206 -8.37 -2.24 6.17
N LYS A 207 -9.64 -1.92 5.89
CA LYS A 207 -10.02 -0.65 5.26
C LYS A 207 -9.57 0.59 6.06
N TYR A 208 -9.45 0.49 7.38
CA TYR A 208 -8.99 1.61 8.20
C TYR A 208 -7.48 1.80 8.10
N ALA A 209 -6.73 0.71 7.97
CA ALA A 209 -5.30 0.78 7.65
C ALA A 209 -5.07 1.35 6.25
N VAL A 210 -5.88 0.96 5.26
CA VAL A 210 -5.82 1.55 3.91
C VAL A 210 -6.06 3.06 3.97
N ALA A 211 -7.14 3.50 4.61
CA ALA A 211 -7.44 4.92 4.75
C ALA A 211 -6.34 5.69 5.48
N ALA A 212 -5.80 5.15 6.58
CA ALA A 212 -4.70 5.79 7.30
C ALA A 212 -3.39 5.80 6.51
N ALA A 213 -3.08 4.75 5.74
CA ALA A 213 -1.92 4.69 4.85
C ALA A 213 -2.06 5.66 3.69
N GLU A 214 -3.29 5.89 3.22
CA GLU A 214 -3.58 6.90 2.21
C GLU A 214 -3.27 8.32 2.74
N VAL A 215 -3.72 8.67 3.96
CA VAL A 215 -3.35 9.94 4.60
C VAL A 215 -1.84 10.07 4.76
N TYR A 216 -1.17 9.00 5.18
CA TYR A 216 0.29 9.00 5.37
C TYR A 216 1.05 9.30 4.07
N TRP A 217 0.59 8.75 2.95
CA TRP A 217 1.19 8.97 1.63
C TRP A 217 0.94 10.39 1.12
N HIS A 218 -0.32 10.79 0.95
CA HIS A 218 -0.66 12.00 0.19
C HIS A 218 -1.68 12.92 0.87
N LYS A 219 -1.78 12.84 2.19
CA LYS A 219 -2.53 13.78 3.05
C LYS A 219 -4.04 13.75 2.89
N THR A 220 -4.60 12.72 2.26
CA THR A 220 -6.05 12.54 2.16
C THR A 220 -6.43 11.08 2.23
N ASN A 221 -7.67 10.78 2.59
CA ASN A 221 -8.27 9.45 2.49
C ASN A 221 -9.60 9.45 1.73
N ILE A 222 -9.91 10.53 1.00
CA ILE A 222 -11.21 10.66 0.32
C ILE A 222 -11.45 9.53 -0.69
N PHE A 223 -10.39 8.98 -1.29
CA PHE A 223 -10.51 7.97 -2.33
C PHE A 223 -10.72 6.57 -1.78
N SER A 224 -10.18 6.25 -0.59
CA SER A 224 -10.45 4.98 0.10
C SER A 224 -11.74 5.00 0.92
N VAL A 225 -12.15 6.14 1.46
CA VAL A 225 -13.37 6.26 2.29
C VAL A 225 -14.62 6.50 1.47
N ALA A 226 -14.54 7.29 0.39
CA ALA A 226 -15.66 7.60 -0.49
C ALA A 226 -15.33 7.27 -1.97
N PRO A 227 -14.93 6.02 -2.28
CA PRO A 227 -14.51 5.61 -3.64
C PRO A 227 -15.62 5.72 -4.69
N GLU A 228 -16.88 5.74 -4.26
CA GLU A 228 -18.05 5.87 -5.14
C GLU A 228 -18.38 7.30 -5.53
N ILE A 229 -17.62 8.28 -5.02
CA ILE A 229 -17.68 9.71 -5.33
C ILE A 229 -16.33 10.19 -5.88
N PHE A 230 -15.23 9.76 -5.28
CA PHE A 230 -13.89 10.23 -5.64
C PHE A 230 -13.06 9.15 -6.32
N ASN A 231 -12.52 9.53 -7.47
CA ASN A 231 -11.74 8.67 -8.34
C ASN A 231 -10.31 8.54 -7.80
N GLY A 232 -9.97 7.35 -7.30
CA GLY A 232 -8.68 7.08 -6.65
C GLY A 232 -7.46 6.96 -7.57
N PRO A 233 -6.26 6.95 -6.98
CA PRO A 233 -4.99 6.96 -7.69
C PRO A 233 -4.71 5.73 -8.59
N ASP A 234 -5.44 4.64 -8.39
CA ASP A 234 -5.36 3.35 -9.07
C ASP A 234 -6.33 3.20 -10.25
N ASN A 235 -7.18 4.20 -10.49
CA ASN A 235 -8.01 4.14 -11.69
C ASN A 235 -7.10 4.25 -12.93
N ASN A 236 -7.38 3.43 -13.95
CA ASN A 236 -6.60 3.35 -15.18
C ASN A 236 -6.55 4.65 -16.01
N ASN A 237 -7.03 5.77 -15.47
CA ASN A 237 -7.02 7.08 -16.08
C ASN A 237 -5.98 7.96 -15.37
N LYS A 238 -4.70 7.75 -15.72
CA LYS A 238 -3.53 8.41 -15.12
C LYS A 238 -3.72 9.93 -14.90
N ASN A 239 -4.47 10.58 -15.78
CA ASN A 239 -4.74 12.03 -15.78
C ASN A 239 -5.73 12.52 -14.70
N VAL A 240 -6.40 11.65 -13.93
CA VAL A 240 -7.57 12.04 -13.11
C VAL A 240 -7.43 11.68 -11.62
N GLY A 241 -6.76 10.58 -11.24
CA GLY A 241 -6.57 10.20 -9.83
C GLY A 241 -5.38 10.91 -9.14
N ILE A 242 -4.14 10.48 -9.44
CA ILE A 242 -2.91 11.08 -8.89
C ILE A 242 -2.59 12.42 -9.58
N ASP A 243 -2.80 12.54 -10.89
CA ASP A 243 -2.47 13.79 -11.57
C ASP A 243 -3.35 14.97 -11.12
N SER A 244 -4.57 14.67 -10.67
CA SER A 244 -5.43 15.68 -10.06
C SER A 244 -4.97 16.04 -8.65
N TRP A 245 -4.58 15.06 -7.83
CA TRP A 245 -4.09 15.24 -6.46
C TRP A 245 -2.57 15.07 -6.31
N LYS A 246 -1.85 16.19 -6.26
CA LYS A 246 -0.39 16.21 -6.08
C LYS A 246 -0.01 16.98 -4.81
N MET A 247 1.00 16.49 -4.10
CA MET A 247 1.56 17.17 -2.94
C MET A 247 1.98 18.62 -3.24
N SER A 248 2.48 18.89 -4.45
CA SER A 248 2.86 20.24 -4.89
C SER A 248 1.68 21.21 -5.03
N LYS A 249 0.43 20.72 -5.13
CA LYS A 249 -0.77 21.55 -5.16
C LYS A 249 -1.32 21.87 -3.77
N LEU A 250 -0.82 21.23 -2.72
CA LEU A 250 -1.28 21.50 -1.36
C LEU A 250 -0.79 22.85 -0.82
N GLN A 251 0.26 23.41 -1.43
CA GLN A 251 0.72 24.77 -1.14
C GLN A 251 0.45 25.69 -2.34
N PHE A 252 -0.17 26.84 -2.11
CA PHE A 252 -0.51 27.80 -3.17
C PHE A 252 -0.70 29.21 -2.59
N GLY A 253 -0.73 30.24 -3.44
CA GLY A 253 -0.91 31.61 -2.96
C GLY A 253 -0.48 32.66 -3.98
N ALA A 254 -0.13 33.83 -3.47
CA ALA A 254 0.35 34.95 -4.27
C ALA A 254 1.69 34.64 -4.94
N THR A 255 1.86 35.07 -6.19
CA THR A 255 3.11 34.86 -6.95
C THR A 255 4.31 35.59 -6.36
N ASP A 256 4.07 36.67 -5.61
CA ASP A 256 5.09 37.43 -4.87
C ASP A 256 5.45 36.80 -3.52
N GLY A 257 4.77 35.72 -3.11
CA GLY A 257 4.98 35.06 -1.82
C GLY A 257 4.38 35.79 -0.61
N SER A 258 3.72 36.93 -0.78
CA SER A 258 3.13 37.72 0.33
C SER A 258 2.00 37.00 1.07
N VAL A 259 1.40 36.01 0.41
CA VAL A 259 0.36 35.14 0.96
C VAL A 259 0.62 33.73 0.46
N VAL A 260 0.87 32.79 1.37
CA VAL A 260 1.09 31.37 1.07
C VAL A 260 0.20 30.54 1.98
N ALA A 261 -0.68 29.77 1.36
CA ALA A 261 -1.63 28.86 1.99
C ALA A 261 -1.12 27.41 1.88
N GLN A 262 -1.42 26.61 2.89
CA GLN A 262 -1.08 25.18 2.96
C GLN A 262 -2.30 24.36 3.37
N VAL A 263 -2.56 23.29 2.64
CA VAL A 263 -3.47 22.21 3.02
C VAL A 263 -2.65 21.13 3.72
N ASP A 264 -2.93 20.90 4.99
CA ASP A 264 -2.21 19.91 5.79
C ASP A 264 -2.77 18.52 5.56
N GLU A 265 -4.10 18.37 5.64
CA GLU A 265 -4.83 17.12 5.44
C GLU A 265 -6.27 17.37 4.98
N LEU A 266 -6.82 16.46 4.18
CA LEU A 266 -8.24 16.37 3.85
C LEU A 266 -8.79 15.01 4.28
N ILE A 267 -9.54 14.98 5.37
CA ILE A 267 -9.96 13.74 6.02
C ILE A 267 -11.44 13.48 5.76
N ALA A 268 -11.74 12.44 4.99
CA ALA A 268 -13.05 11.82 4.91
C ALA A 268 -13.32 10.92 6.12
N ILE A 269 -14.56 10.97 6.57
CA ILE A 269 -15.14 10.16 7.64
C ILE A 269 -16.45 9.61 7.10
N ASP A 270 -16.61 8.29 7.16
CA ASP A 270 -17.89 7.66 6.87
C ASP A 270 -18.83 7.85 8.07
N TRP A 271 -19.82 8.74 7.93
CA TRP A 271 -20.79 8.97 9.00
C TRP A 271 -21.61 7.73 9.32
N ASN A 272 -21.85 6.90 8.31
CA ASN A 272 -22.65 5.68 8.42
C ASN A 272 -21.84 4.50 8.98
N ASP A 273 -20.53 4.65 9.19
CA ASP A 273 -19.70 3.66 9.86
C ASP A 273 -19.39 4.07 11.31
N PRO A 274 -20.02 3.43 12.32
CA PRO A 274 -19.75 3.72 13.71
C PRO A 274 -18.35 3.38 14.20
N LYS A 275 -17.62 2.56 13.43
CA LYS A 275 -16.27 2.12 13.76
C LYS A 275 -15.20 2.91 13.01
N ASP A 276 -15.57 3.89 12.19
CA ASP A 276 -14.60 4.78 11.54
C ASP A 276 -13.74 5.47 12.61
N PRO A 277 -12.40 5.25 12.61
CA PRO A 277 -11.52 5.75 13.65
C PRO A 277 -11.43 7.28 13.67
N ASN A 278 -11.76 7.96 12.56
CA ASN A 278 -11.74 9.41 12.46
C ASN A 278 -13.02 10.06 13.01
N ARG A 279 -14.06 9.30 13.38
CA ARG A 279 -15.22 9.81 14.14
C ARG A 279 -14.80 10.51 15.44
N LYS A 280 -13.66 10.12 16.01
CA LYS A 280 -13.05 10.79 17.18
C LYS A 280 -12.68 12.26 16.93
N LEU A 281 -12.60 12.72 15.68
CA LEU A 281 -12.34 14.11 15.31
C LEU A 281 -13.61 14.98 15.40
N LEU A 282 -14.80 14.37 15.42
CA LEU A 282 -16.08 15.07 15.45
C LEU A 282 -16.60 15.22 16.90
N PRO A 283 -17.37 16.28 17.21
CA PRO A 283 -18.11 16.39 18.46
C PRO A 283 -19.18 15.30 18.55
N SER A 284 -19.91 15.24 19.68
CA SER A 284 -21.08 14.37 19.75
C SER A 284 -22.09 14.77 18.67
N LYS A 285 -22.89 13.81 18.23
CA LYS A 285 -23.86 13.98 17.13
C LYS A 285 -24.78 15.19 17.35
N GLU A 286 -25.22 15.42 18.58
CA GLU A 286 -26.14 16.50 18.96
C GLU A 286 -25.49 17.89 18.84
N LYS A 287 -24.17 17.93 18.84
CA LYS A 287 -23.36 19.14 18.69
C LYS A 287 -22.76 19.30 17.29
N LEU A 288 -23.04 18.35 16.39
CA LEU A 288 -22.63 18.41 15.00
C LEU A 288 -23.83 18.85 14.15
N VAL A 289 -23.70 19.99 13.49
CA VAL A 289 -24.75 20.53 12.62
C VAL A 289 -24.24 20.80 11.22
N TRP A 290 -25.13 20.73 10.23
CA TRP A 290 -24.87 21.22 8.87
C TRP A 290 -25.79 22.37 8.52
N ILE A 291 -25.25 23.34 7.78
CA ILE A 291 -25.85 24.66 7.57
C ILE A 291 -26.53 24.73 6.21
N GLN A 292 -27.79 25.17 6.18
CA GLN A 292 -28.53 25.45 4.95
C GLN A 292 -29.29 26.77 5.07
N GLY A 293 -28.81 27.81 4.39
CA GLY A 293 -29.32 29.17 4.58
C GLY A 293 -29.17 29.56 6.05
N SER A 294 -30.27 29.96 6.69
CA SER A 294 -30.30 30.24 8.13
C SER A 294 -30.54 29.01 9.02
N ASN A 295 -30.83 27.85 8.43
CA ASN A 295 -31.15 26.63 9.18
C ASN A 295 -29.88 25.89 9.61
N ARG A 296 -29.91 25.39 10.85
CA ARG A 296 -28.89 24.51 11.44
C ARG A 296 -29.51 23.13 11.66
N ASN A 297 -29.11 22.17 10.85
CA ASN A 297 -29.66 20.81 10.90
C ASN A 297 -28.74 19.90 11.70
N VAL A 298 -29.26 19.23 12.72
CA VAL A 298 -28.50 18.27 13.52
C VAL A 298 -28.26 16.99 12.72
N PHE A 299 -27.10 16.36 12.91
CA PHE A 299 -26.82 15.06 12.31
C PHE A 299 -27.72 13.97 12.90
N THR A 300 -28.24 13.11 12.04
CA THR A 300 -29.08 11.96 12.43
C THR A 300 -28.37 10.65 12.08
N ASN A 301 -28.79 9.54 12.69
CA ASN A 301 -28.15 8.23 12.45
C ASN A 301 -28.45 7.69 11.04
N ASP A 302 -29.58 8.09 10.46
CA ASP A 302 -30.07 7.69 9.14
C ASP A 302 -29.50 8.55 8.00
N LEU A 303 -28.89 9.70 8.32
CA LEU A 303 -28.26 10.58 7.33
C LEU A 303 -27.18 9.82 6.54
N GLN A 304 -27.38 9.63 5.24
CA GLN A 304 -26.43 8.95 4.36
C GLN A 304 -25.38 9.95 3.85
N ALA A 305 -24.25 10.04 4.54
CA ALA A 305 -23.27 11.10 4.30
C ALA A 305 -21.82 10.69 4.54
N TYR A 306 -20.91 11.43 3.89
CA TYR A 306 -19.53 11.57 4.32
C TYR A 306 -19.32 12.93 4.97
N VAL A 307 -18.47 12.96 5.98
CA VAL A 307 -17.96 14.20 6.56
C VAL A 307 -16.53 14.38 6.07
N ILE A 308 -16.25 15.52 5.45
CA ILE A 308 -14.93 15.87 4.89
C ILE A 308 -14.37 17.03 5.68
N LEU A 309 -13.31 16.79 6.46
CA LEU A 309 -12.61 17.79 7.27
C LEU A 309 -11.39 18.32 6.51
N LEU A 310 -11.22 19.64 6.50
CA LEU A 310 -10.05 20.31 5.97
C LEU A 310 -9.19 20.80 7.14
N LYS A 311 -7.93 20.36 7.18
CA LYS A 311 -6.89 20.98 8.01
C LYS A 311 -6.01 21.82 7.11
N SER A 312 -5.86 23.10 7.44
CA SER A 312 -5.11 24.04 6.62
C SER A 312 -4.65 25.24 7.44
N HIS A 313 -3.65 25.95 6.94
CA HIS A 313 -3.17 27.18 7.54
C HIS A 313 -2.54 28.10 6.48
N TYR A 314 -2.28 29.35 6.87
CA TYR A 314 -1.42 30.25 6.11
C TYR A 314 0.02 30.11 6.61
N VAL A 315 0.92 29.68 5.73
CA VAL A 315 2.37 29.63 5.97
C VAL A 315 2.94 31.06 6.01
N VAL A 316 2.46 31.91 5.10
CA VAL A 316 2.80 33.33 5.03
C VAL A 316 1.52 34.14 4.86
N ASN A 317 1.39 35.21 5.62
CA ASN A 317 0.29 36.17 5.47
C ASN A 317 0.77 37.58 5.87
N GLU A 318 1.41 38.28 4.93
CA GLU A 318 1.85 39.67 5.11
C GLU A 318 0.68 40.67 5.04
N LYS A 319 -0.51 40.19 4.67
CA LYS A 319 -1.72 40.99 4.46
C LYS A 319 -2.88 40.52 5.36
N PRO A 320 -2.70 40.42 6.69
CA PRO A 320 -3.65 39.77 7.59
C PRO A 320 -5.01 40.48 7.68
N LYS A 321 -5.08 41.80 7.40
CA LYS A 321 -6.36 42.50 7.30
C LYS A 321 -7.17 42.09 6.07
N LEU A 322 -6.48 41.72 4.99
CA LEU A 322 -7.08 41.28 3.73
C LEU A 322 -7.34 39.77 3.71
N TYR A 323 -6.64 38.99 4.52
CA TYR A 323 -6.85 37.55 4.72
C TYR A 323 -6.96 37.26 6.22
N PRO A 324 -8.11 37.57 6.85
CA PRO A 324 -8.25 37.53 8.30
C PRO A 324 -8.50 36.12 8.87
N ALA A 325 -8.88 35.15 8.03
CA ALA A 325 -9.11 33.79 8.46
C ALA A 325 -7.80 33.06 8.77
N LYS A 326 -7.84 32.15 9.75
CA LYS A 326 -6.69 31.30 10.08
C LYS A 326 -6.56 30.07 9.17
N GLU A 327 -7.65 29.73 8.51
CA GLU A 327 -7.80 28.52 7.70
C GLU A 327 -8.37 28.87 6.32
N LEU A 328 -8.34 27.89 5.41
CA LEU A 328 -8.81 28.02 4.03
C LEU A 328 -10.26 27.54 3.91
N ALA A 329 -10.95 27.93 2.84
CA ALA A 329 -12.28 27.44 2.53
C ALA A 329 -12.21 26.18 1.66
N LEU A 330 -12.96 25.14 2.04
CA LEU A 330 -13.15 23.92 1.25
C LEU A 330 -14.38 24.07 0.35
N ASN A 331 -14.23 23.75 -0.92
CA ASN A 331 -15.31 23.76 -1.89
C ASN A 331 -15.32 22.44 -2.68
N ILE A 332 -16.41 21.66 -2.56
CA ILE A 332 -16.63 20.47 -3.40
C ILE A 332 -17.74 20.78 -4.40
N ARG A 333 -17.39 20.78 -5.69
CA ARG A 333 -18.29 21.18 -6.79
C ARG A 333 -18.75 19.97 -7.60
N GLY A 334 -19.80 20.15 -8.38
CA GLY A 334 -20.34 19.11 -9.28
C GLY A 334 -21.62 18.44 -8.79
N PHE A 335 -22.15 18.86 -7.64
CA PHE A 335 -23.46 18.45 -7.14
C PHE A 335 -24.53 19.44 -7.62
N ASN A 336 -25.45 18.98 -8.47
CA ASN A 336 -26.43 19.77 -9.21
C ASN A 336 -27.85 19.74 -8.62
N GLY A 337 -28.03 19.16 -7.43
CA GLY A 337 -29.33 19.11 -6.77
C GLY A 337 -29.85 20.51 -6.39
N LYS A 338 -31.17 20.73 -6.41
CA LYS A 338 -31.77 21.93 -5.80
C LYS A 338 -31.81 21.77 -4.29
N ALA A 339 -31.38 22.77 -3.53
CA ALA A 339 -31.49 22.73 -2.07
C ALA A 339 -32.93 22.41 -1.64
N ASN A 340 -33.09 21.37 -0.83
CA ASN A 340 -34.37 20.97 -0.26
C ASN A 340 -34.26 21.05 1.26
N GLY A 341 -35.24 21.67 1.92
CA GLY A 341 -35.17 22.21 3.29
C GLY A 341 -34.54 21.31 4.36
N THR A 342 -34.71 19.99 4.23
CA THR A 342 -34.22 19.00 5.20
C THR A 342 -33.36 17.89 4.56
N VAL A 343 -33.23 17.88 3.24
CA VAL A 343 -32.56 16.80 2.51
C VAL A 343 -31.16 17.23 2.11
N LEU A 344 -30.16 16.51 2.59
CA LEU A 344 -28.78 16.66 2.13
C LEU A 344 -28.67 16.07 0.71
N ASN A 345 -28.54 16.94 -0.30
CA ASN A 345 -28.39 16.53 -1.70
C ASN A 345 -27.27 17.28 -2.44
N MET A 346 -26.47 18.03 -1.70
CA MET A 346 -25.24 18.67 -2.14
C MET A 346 -24.38 19.02 -0.91
N PRO A 347 -23.08 19.33 -1.09
CA PRO A 347 -22.19 19.69 0.00
C PRO A 347 -22.73 20.85 0.84
N ARG A 348 -22.57 20.74 2.16
CA ARG A 348 -23.01 21.74 3.14
C ARG A 348 -21.91 21.96 4.16
N ILE A 349 -21.72 23.20 4.58
CA ILE A 349 -20.82 23.54 5.68
C ILE A 349 -21.31 22.83 6.94
N ILE A 350 -20.36 22.31 7.71
CA ILE A 350 -20.61 21.73 9.03
C ILE A 350 -20.01 22.62 10.12
N GLU A 351 -20.69 22.68 11.25
CA GLU A 351 -20.23 23.41 12.42
C GLU A 351 -20.31 22.52 13.67
N SER A 352 -19.41 22.81 14.60
CA SER A 352 -19.45 22.26 15.96
C SER A 352 -20.05 23.29 16.90
N THR A 353 -21.10 22.92 17.61
CA THR A 353 -21.58 23.71 18.75
C THR A 353 -20.77 23.43 20.03
N ASP A 354 -19.78 22.52 19.97
CA ASP A 354 -18.83 22.30 21.05
C ASP A 354 -17.64 23.27 20.94
N PRO A 355 -17.49 24.25 21.85
CA PRO A 355 -16.38 25.20 21.77
C PRO A 355 -15.00 24.54 21.93
N LYS A 356 -14.93 23.33 22.50
CA LYS A 356 -13.66 22.59 22.68
C LYS A 356 -13.27 21.78 21.45
N LYS A 357 -14.15 21.67 20.46
CA LYS A 357 -13.95 20.78 19.31
C LYS A 357 -14.39 21.44 18.02
N GLN A 358 -13.67 22.48 17.65
CA GLN A 358 -13.85 23.20 16.39
C GLN A 358 -13.10 22.51 15.26
N PHE A 359 -13.63 22.62 14.05
CA PHE A 359 -13.06 22.08 12.82
C PHE A 359 -13.61 22.88 11.65
N ASN A 360 -13.04 22.65 10.47
CA ASN A 360 -13.51 23.17 9.20
C ASN A 360 -13.77 21.99 8.26
N GLY A 361 -14.89 22.04 7.54
CA GLY A 361 -15.26 20.93 6.69
C GLY A 361 -16.64 21.05 6.07
N LEU A 362 -16.98 20.03 5.30
CA LEU A 362 -18.27 19.86 4.65
C LEU A 362 -18.88 18.50 5.00
N VAL A 363 -20.20 18.42 4.97
CA VAL A 363 -20.90 17.15 4.82
C VAL A 363 -21.33 17.01 3.36
N ILE A 364 -21.13 15.82 2.79
CA ILE A 364 -21.54 15.51 1.42
C ILE A 364 -22.49 14.31 1.41
N PRO A 365 -23.52 14.31 0.54
CA PRO A 365 -24.45 13.19 0.45
C PRO A 365 -23.79 11.98 -0.22
N LYS A 366 -24.09 10.78 0.29
CA LYS A 366 -23.74 9.53 -0.41
C LYS A 366 -24.68 9.21 -1.57
N GLN A 367 -25.92 9.66 -1.47
CA GLN A 367 -27.00 9.35 -2.39
C GLN A 367 -27.99 10.52 -2.48
N GLY A 368 -28.92 10.47 -3.44
CA GLY A 368 -29.96 11.49 -3.59
C GLY A 368 -29.46 12.84 -4.13
N PHE A 369 -28.23 12.88 -4.64
CA PHE A 369 -27.69 14.02 -5.39
C PHE A 369 -27.71 13.76 -6.89
N SER A 370 -27.72 14.84 -7.67
CA SER A 370 -27.51 14.79 -9.12
C SER A 370 -26.14 15.36 -9.45
N THR A 371 -25.51 14.92 -10.53
CA THR A 371 -24.22 15.44 -10.99
C THR A 371 -24.19 15.53 -12.51
N GLY A 372 -23.36 16.43 -13.04
CA GLY A 372 -23.02 16.47 -14.46
C GLY A 372 -21.91 15.49 -14.84
N GLY A 373 -21.55 14.56 -13.95
CA GLY A 373 -20.52 13.55 -14.15
C GLY A 373 -19.10 14.01 -13.78
N ILE A 374 -18.93 15.24 -13.29
CA ILE A 374 -17.63 15.75 -12.82
C ILE A 374 -17.80 16.27 -11.39
N ILE A 375 -16.97 15.76 -10.47
CA ILE A 375 -16.84 16.25 -9.11
C ILE A 375 -15.45 16.87 -8.95
N GLU A 376 -15.34 18.06 -8.38
CA GLU A 376 -14.06 18.73 -8.15
C GLU A 376 -13.88 19.11 -6.68
N VAL A 377 -12.68 18.88 -6.16
CA VAL A 377 -12.27 19.31 -4.81
C VAL A 377 -11.38 20.52 -4.97
N MET A 378 -11.80 21.64 -4.41
CA MET A 378 -11.14 22.93 -4.50
C MET A 378 -10.89 23.50 -3.11
N VAL A 379 -9.79 24.21 -2.92
CA VAL A 379 -9.49 24.95 -1.69
C VAL A 379 -9.10 26.38 -2.04
N GLU A 380 -9.55 27.35 -1.27
CA GLU A 380 -9.29 28.77 -1.52
C GLU A 380 -9.01 29.58 -0.27
N THR A 381 -8.28 30.68 -0.44
CA THR A 381 -8.06 31.66 0.63
C THR A 381 -9.33 32.43 0.93
N ILE A 382 -9.61 32.67 2.20
CA ILE A 382 -10.73 33.52 2.63
C ILE A 382 -10.24 34.98 2.63
N SER A 383 -10.71 35.78 1.68
CA SER A 383 -10.30 37.18 1.51
C SER A 383 -11.39 38.17 1.93
N ALA A 384 -10.97 39.34 2.41
CA ALA A 384 -11.80 40.49 2.74
C ALA A 384 -11.48 41.64 1.76
N GLY A 385 -11.97 41.52 0.52
CA GLY A 385 -11.75 42.54 -0.52
C GLY A 385 -10.41 42.43 -1.26
N ALA A 386 -9.72 41.30 -1.16
CA ALA A 386 -8.49 40.98 -1.88
C ALA A 386 -8.68 39.82 -2.87
N PRO A 387 -7.74 39.60 -3.81
CA PRO A 387 -7.80 38.44 -4.71
C PRO A 387 -7.97 37.12 -3.97
N VAL A 388 -8.83 36.25 -4.47
CA VAL A 388 -8.98 34.89 -3.94
C VAL A 388 -7.99 34.00 -4.67
N TYR A 389 -7.06 33.40 -3.93
CA TYR A 389 -6.23 32.33 -4.46
C TYR A 389 -6.98 31.01 -4.29
N LEU A 390 -7.19 30.31 -5.39
CA LEU A 390 -7.97 29.09 -5.48
C LEU A 390 -7.10 28.01 -6.11
N ASN A 391 -7.12 26.80 -5.56
CA ASN A 391 -6.46 25.66 -6.17
C ASN A 391 -7.40 24.45 -6.27
N LYS A 392 -7.22 23.68 -7.35
CA LYS A 392 -7.93 22.42 -7.58
C LYS A 392 -7.07 21.27 -7.11
N LEU A 393 -7.55 20.56 -6.09
CA LEU A 393 -6.87 19.42 -5.50
C LEU A 393 -7.29 18.09 -6.12
N SER A 394 -8.52 17.96 -6.60
CA SER A 394 -8.96 16.75 -7.29
C SER A 394 -10.02 17.04 -8.33
N ARG A 395 -10.06 16.20 -9.36
CA ARG A 395 -11.15 16.10 -10.32
C ARG A 395 -11.49 14.63 -10.44
N SER A 396 -12.75 14.28 -10.22
CA SER A 396 -13.28 12.93 -10.35
C SER A 396 -14.35 12.89 -11.43
N ILE A 397 -14.38 11.81 -12.20
CA ILE A 397 -15.40 11.55 -13.22
C ILE A 397 -16.36 10.52 -12.64
N LEU A 398 -17.59 10.95 -12.39
CA LEU A 398 -18.64 10.08 -11.87
C LEU A 398 -19.43 9.50 -13.04
N ILE A 399 -19.21 8.21 -13.31
CA ILE A 399 -20.00 7.44 -14.27
C ILE A 399 -21.17 6.84 -13.47
N LYS A 400 -22.14 7.65 -13.12
CA LYS A 400 -23.39 7.22 -12.48
C LYS A 400 -24.59 7.80 -13.20
#